data_AF-A0A2T2T8G9-F1
#
_entry.id   AF-A0A2T2T8G9-F1
#
_cell.length_a   1.000
_cell.length_b   1.000
_cell.length_c   1.000
_cell.angle_alpha   90.00
_cell.angle_beta   90.00
_cell.angle_gamma   90.00
#
_symmetry.space_group_name_H-M   'P 1'
#
loop_
_entity.id
_entity.type
_entity.pdbx_description
1 polymer ?
#
loop_
_entity_poly.entity_id
_entity_poly.type
_entity_poly.pdbx_seq_one_letter_code
_entity_poly.pdbx_strand_id
1 'polypeptide(L)'
;MKIRNVTLVPPDDEGYRAHQARHAQANQKLRDTLDPGPLQKLSHPVEELLRQWLGQRVPLSPRRILRYERLSRDNSYTTYYKEIDAVEVADDDTDDSSPRPKRLFEFKCSSNPGALSGAGTQLDRAVQAMATRWDRRHLYRHAVLVAVVPALMDLPHEPRPLASFDASVPAEAPAEERLTTCLPADELWAWGQSEDVLDAPADLLGDAQAKARETTSRRQRREALKEQGVPREEWPDDLHTEPRETPETETATFGDEEDESPMARALREAMDDDE
;
A
#
# COMPACT_ATOMS: atom_id res chain seq x y z
N MET A 1 18.59 -2.29 -15.85
CA MET A 1 18.57 -2.87 -14.48
C MET A 1 18.72 -4.39 -14.60
N LYS A 2 19.73 -5.00 -13.97
CA LYS A 2 19.88 -6.47 -13.96
C LYS A 2 19.31 -7.03 -12.66
N ILE A 3 18.34 -7.91 -12.77
CA ILE A 3 17.65 -8.57 -11.65
C ILE A 3 17.85 -10.09 -11.79
N ARG A 4 18.02 -10.80 -10.67
CA ARG A 4 18.12 -12.26 -10.62
C ARG A 4 17.56 -12.82 -9.31
N ASN A 5 17.59 -14.15 -9.17
CA ASN A 5 17.20 -14.88 -7.95
C ASN A 5 15.82 -14.48 -7.41
N VAL A 6 14.88 -14.25 -8.33
CA VAL A 6 13.51 -13.84 -8.01
C VAL A 6 12.71 -15.01 -7.48
N THR A 7 12.05 -14.82 -6.34
CA THR A 7 11.18 -15.82 -5.71
C THR A 7 10.13 -15.14 -4.84
N LEU A 8 9.00 -15.83 -4.62
CA LEU A 8 8.04 -15.46 -3.58
C LEU A 8 8.37 -16.26 -2.32
N VAL A 9 8.42 -15.60 -1.17
CA VAL A 9 8.65 -16.21 0.14
C VAL A 9 7.50 -15.85 1.09
N PRO A 10 7.25 -16.67 2.13
CA PRO A 10 6.24 -16.32 3.12
C PRO A 10 6.74 -15.19 4.05
N PRO A 11 5.84 -14.50 4.77
CA PRO A 11 6.21 -13.42 5.69
C PRO A 11 7.07 -13.86 6.88
N ASP A 12 7.08 -15.15 7.20
CA ASP A 12 7.90 -15.72 8.27
C ASP A 12 9.32 -16.13 7.80
N ASP A 13 9.65 -15.92 6.51
CA ASP A 13 10.99 -16.13 5.96
C ASP A 13 12.06 -15.42 6.80
N GLU A 14 13.07 -16.19 7.23
CA GLU A 14 14.11 -15.70 8.14
C GLU A 14 14.84 -14.47 7.58
N GLY A 15 15.14 -14.49 6.28
CA GLY A 15 15.82 -13.38 5.60
C GLY A 15 14.97 -12.12 5.56
N TYR A 16 13.67 -12.26 5.28
CA TYR A 16 12.73 -11.15 5.32
C TYR A 16 12.53 -10.59 6.74
N ARG A 17 12.36 -11.45 7.75
CA ARG A 17 12.25 -10.99 9.15
C ARG A 17 13.51 -10.27 9.63
N ALA A 18 14.69 -10.75 9.28
CA ALA A 18 15.95 -10.08 9.57
C ALA A 18 16.08 -8.74 8.82
N HIS A 19 15.55 -8.64 7.60
CA HIS A 19 15.46 -7.38 6.86
C HIS A 19 14.53 -6.38 7.56
N GLN A 20 13.32 -6.78 7.92
CA GLN A 20 12.37 -5.95 8.66
C GLN A 20 12.94 -5.47 10.00
N ALA A 21 13.61 -6.35 10.76
CA ALA A 21 14.20 -5.99 12.06
C ALA A 21 15.28 -4.91 11.93
N ARG A 22 16.16 -5.03 10.93
CA ARG A 22 17.19 -4.01 10.65
C ARG A 22 16.57 -2.67 10.27
N HIS A 23 15.51 -2.69 9.47
CA HIS A 23 14.80 -1.47 9.08
C HIS A 23 14.09 -0.82 10.27
N ALA A 24 13.41 -1.61 11.10
CA ALA A 24 12.77 -1.12 12.32
C ALA A 24 13.77 -0.44 13.27
N GLN A 25 14.98 -0.99 13.40
CA GLN A 25 16.07 -0.39 14.17
C GLN A 25 16.56 0.93 13.56
N ALA A 26 16.71 1.00 12.24
CA ALA A 26 17.12 2.22 11.55
C ALA A 26 16.09 3.36 11.74
N ASN A 27 14.80 3.03 11.71
CA ASN A 27 13.71 4.00 11.82
C ASN A 27 13.23 4.26 13.26
N GLN A 28 13.84 3.61 14.25
CA GLN A 28 13.45 3.74 15.66
C GLN A 28 13.52 5.19 16.14
N LYS A 29 14.51 5.97 15.67
CA LYS A 29 14.67 7.39 16.01
C LYS A 29 13.56 8.31 15.48
N LEU A 30 12.80 7.88 14.46
CA LEU A 30 11.71 8.65 13.86
C LEU A 30 10.35 8.36 14.53
N ARG A 31 10.16 7.11 15.00
CA ARG A 31 8.89 6.62 15.55
C ARG A 31 8.51 7.22 16.90
N ASP A 32 9.46 7.65 17.71
CA ASP A 32 9.21 8.16 19.06
C ASP A 32 8.49 9.53 19.10
N THR A 33 8.12 10.09 17.94
CA THR A 33 7.68 11.50 17.84
C THR A 33 6.19 11.70 17.50
N LEU A 34 5.45 10.67 17.04
CA LEU A 34 4.06 10.86 16.57
C LEU A 34 3.19 9.64 16.89
N ASP A 35 2.11 9.86 17.66
CA ASP A 35 1.02 8.87 17.80
C ASP A 35 0.31 8.73 16.43
N PRO A 36 0.22 7.51 15.86
CA PRO A 36 -0.45 7.31 14.60
C PRO A 36 -1.93 7.71 14.70
N GLY A 37 -2.39 8.51 13.74
CA GLY A 37 -3.78 8.96 13.69
C GLY A 37 -4.76 7.80 13.42
N PRO A 38 -6.08 8.00 13.65
CA PRO A 38 -7.08 6.94 13.49
C PRO A 38 -7.08 6.25 12.11
N LEU A 39 -6.86 7.00 11.03
CA LEU A 39 -6.75 6.43 9.67
C LEU A 39 -5.57 5.46 9.51
N GLN A 40 -4.44 5.77 10.15
CA GLN A 40 -3.24 4.93 10.12
C GLN A 40 -3.41 3.70 11.02
N LYS A 41 -4.12 3.84 12.14
CA LYS A 41 -4.50 2.71 12.99
C LYS A 41 -5.50 1.79 12.28
N LEU A 42 -6.38 2.34 11.43
CA LEU A 42 -7.38 1.59 10.66
C LEU A 42 -6.79 0.78 9.50
N SER A 43 -5.70 1.25 8.88
CA SER A 43 -5.22 0.65 7.62
C SER A 43 -4.89 -0.83 7.74
N HIS A 44 -4.13 -1.22 8.76
CA HIS A 44 -3.70 -2.60 8.94
C HIS A 44 -4.87 -3.58 9.17
N PRO A 45 -5.80 -3.34 10.12
CA PRO A 45 -7.00 -4.18 10.27
C PRO A 45 -7.82 -4.32 8.98
N VAL A 46 -7.97 -3.23 8.22
CA VAL A 46 -8.74 -3.21 6.97
C VAL A 46 -8.05 -4.04 5.87
N GLU A 47 -6.74 -3.92 5.73
CA GLU A 47 -5.97 -4.68 4.74
C GLU A 47 -5.99 -6.18 5.05
N GLU A 48 -5.87 -6.55 6.33
CA GLU A 48 -5.95 -7.95 6.77
C GLU A 48 -7.37 -8.52 6.57
N LEU A 49 -8.41 -7.79 6.93
CA LEU A 49 -9.80 -8.19 6.66
C LEU A 49 -10.03 -8.38 5.16
N LEU A 50 -9.56 -7.45 4.32
CA LEU A 50 -9.71 -7.55 2.88
C LEU A 50 -9.01 -8.80 2.33
N ARG A 51 -7.81 -9.10 2.84
CA ARG A 51 -7.07 -10.30 2.47
C ARG A 51 -7.82 -11.58 2.83
N GLN A 52 -8.37 -11.66 4.04
CA GLN A 52 -9.16 -12.82 4.49
C GLN A 52 -10.44 -12.99 3.67
N TRP A 53 -11.18 -11.90 3.47
CA TRP A 53 -12.39 -11.86 2.65
C TRP A 53 -12.11 -12.32 1.20
N LEU A 54 -10.98 -11.89 0.63
CA LEU A 54 -10.53 -12.27 -0.71
C LEU A 54 -10.13 -13.75 -0.75
N GLY A 55 -9.47 -14.26 0.30
CA GLY A 55 -9.06 -15.66 0.42
C GLY A 55 -10.21 -16.65 0.44
N GLN A 56 -11.44 -16.22 0.77
CA GLN A 56 -12.65 -17.04 0.64
C GLN A 56 -13.14 -17.19 -0.81
N ARG A 57 -12.58 -16.43 -1.76
CA ARG A 57 -13.05 -16.32 -3.15
C ARG A 57 -12.04 -16.76 -4.18
N VAL A 58 -10.75 -16.55 -3.90
CA VAL A 58 -9.66 -16.95 -4.79
C VAL A 58 -8.56 -17.65 -4.00
N PRO A 59 -7.85 -18.62 -4.62
CA PRO A 59 -6.69 -19.27 -4.01
C PRO A 59 -5.57 -18.26 -3.84
N LEU A 60 -5.31 -17.87 -2.58
CA LEU A 60 -4.22 -16.98 -2.23
C LEU A 60 -3.00 -17.77 -1.77
N SER A 61 -1.82 -17.42 -2.29
CA SER A 61 -0.57 -17.98 -1.80
C SER A 61 -0.23 -17.41 -0.40
N PRO A 62 0.29 -18.24 0.52
CA PRO A 62 0.94 -17.73 1.72
C PRO A 62 2.26 -17.00 1.40
N ARG A 63 2.85 -17.26 0.22
CA ARG A 63 4.10 -16.65 -0.25
C ARG A 63 3.81 -15.35 -1.01
N ARG A 64 3.87 -14.23 -0.30
CA ARG A 64 3.53 -12.90 -0.85
C ARG A 64 4.66 -11.87 -0.77
N ILE A 65 5.81 -12.27 -0.23
CA ILE A 65 6.99 -11.40 -0.17
C ILE A 65 7.85 -11.70 -1.40
N LEU A 66 7.98 -10.72 -2.29
CA LEU A 66 8.85 -10.80 -3.45
C LEU A 66 10.30 -10.57 -3.03
N ARG A 67 11.11 -11.62 -3.06
CA ARG A 67 12.56 -11.55 -2.84
C ARG A 67 13.28 -11.57 -4.18
N TYR A 68 14.24 -10.68 -4.37
CA TYR A 68 15.07 -10.65 -5.57
C TYR A 68 16.45 -10.04 -5.29
N GLU A 69 17.40 -10.27 -6.19
CA GLU A 69 18.68 -9.59 -6.20
C GLU A 69 18.75 -8.60 -7.35
N ARG A 70 19.18 -7.37 -7.08
CA ARG A 70 19.42 -6.33 -8.09
C ARG A 70 20.89 -5.94 -8.08
N LEU A 71 21.43 -5.74 -9.28
CA LEU A 71 22.78 -5.22 -9.46
C LEU A 71 22.83 -3.73 -9.07
N SER A 72 23.66 -3.43 -8.09
CA SER A 72 23.99 -2.08 -7.62
C SER A 72 25.02 -1.41 -8.52
N ARG A 73 25.23 -0.09 -8.34
CA ARG A 73 26.17 0.71 -9.16
C ARG A 73 27.63 0.26 -9.03
N ASP A 74 27.98 -0.36 -7.91
CA ASP A 74 29.30 -0.92 -7.60
C ASP A 74 29.52 -2.35 -8.17
N ASN A 75 28.62 -2.82 -9.04
CA ASN A 75 28.58 -4.18 -9.58
C ASN A 75 28.38 -5.29 -8.55
N SER A 76 27.98 -4.98 -7.32
CA SER A 76 27.53 -5.98 -6.34
C SER A 76 26.04 -6.27 -6.52
N TYR A 77 25.60 -7.48 -6.14
CA TYR A 77 24.17 -7.78 -6.05
C TYR A 77 23.70 -7.58 -4.62
N THR A 78 22.65 -6.79 -4.45
CA THR A 78 21.98 -6.58 -3.16
C THR A 78 20.64 -7.29 -3.17
N THR A 79 20.29 -7.95 -2.06
CA THR A 79 18.97 -8.58 -1.89
C THR A 79 17.94 -7.54 -1.47
N TYR A 80 16.82 -7.54 -2.17
CA TYR A 80 15.66 -6.71 -1.93
C TYR A 80 14.45 -7.60 -1.64
N TYR A 81 13.54 -7.05 -0.85
CA TYR A 81 12.28 -7.67 -0.48
C TYR A 81 11.18 -6.66 -0.74
N LYS A 82 10.09 -7.03 -1.41
CA LYS A 82 8.91 -6.19 -1.59
C LYS A 82 7.69 -6.97 -1.12
N GLU A 83 6.93 -6.39 -0.21
CA GLU A 83 5.65 -6.95 0.22
C GLU A 83 4.57 -6.66 -0.83
N ILE A 84 3.80 -7.71 -1.14
CA ILE A 84 2.59 -7.69 -1.97
C ILE A 84 1.46 -8.14 -1.06
N ASP A 85 0.35 -7.41 -1.01
CA ASP A 85 -0.69 -7.67 0.00
C ASP A 85 -1.39 -9.01 -0.21
N ALA A 86 -1.65 -9.37 -1.47
CA ALA A 86 -2.10 -10.71 -1.82
C ALA A 86 -1.61 -11.17 -3.20
N VAL A 87 -1.43 -12.48 -3.34
CA VAL A 87 -1.02 -13.14 -4.58
C VAL A 87 -2.00 -14.27 -4.87
N GLU A 88 -2.82 -14.12 -5.91
CA GLU A 88 -3.66 -15.20 -6.45
C GLU A 88 -2.79 -16.14 -7.28
N VAL A 89 -2.99 -17.44 -7.09
CA VAL A 89 -2.30 -18.53 -7.80
C VAL A 89 -3.33 -19.47 -8.43
N ALA A 90 -2.91 -20.56 -9.07
CA ALA A 90 -3.84 -21.64 -9.40
C ALA A 90 -4.14 -22.47 -8.11
N ASP A 91 -5.30 -23.12 -8.04
CA ASP A 91 -5.71 -23.86 -6.84
C ASP A 91 -4.66 -24.92 -6.41
N ASP A 92 -4.05 -25.59 -7.39
CA ASP A 92 -3.01 -26.61 -7.22
C ASP A 92 -1.63 -26.05 -6.83
N ASP A 93 -1.40 -24.74 -7.00
CA ASP A 93 -0.13 -24.08 -6.73
C ASP A 93 -0.04 -23.47 -5.31
N THR A 94 -1.10 -23.54 -4.52
CA THR A 94 -1.18 -22.86 -3.21
C THR A 94 -0.08 -23.30 -2.23
N ASP A 95 0.27 -24.58 -2.22
CA ASP A 95 1.31 -25.16 -1.37
C ASP A 95 2.69 -25.30 -2.06
N ASP A 96 2.78 -25.01 -3.38
CA ASP A 96 4.04 -25.14 -4.12
C ASP A 96 5.10 -24.17 -3.58
N SER A 97 6.30 -24.70 -3.36
CA SER A 97 7.53 -23.96 -3.09
C SER A 97 7.84 -22.84 -4.10
N SER A 98 7.31 -22.93 -5.32
CA SER A 98 7.47 -21.96 -6.40
C SER A 98 6.14 -21.75 -7.14
N PRO A 99 5.13 -21.15 -6.49
CA PRO A 99 3.81 -21.01 -7.09
C PRO A 99 3.87 -20.14 -8.34
N ARG A 100 2.98 -20.40 -9.33
CA ARG A 100 2.83 -19.50 -10.47
C ARG A 100 1.79 -18.42 -10.15
N PRO A 101 2.21 -17.15 -9.95
CA PRO A 101 1.29 -16.07 -9.67
C PRO A 101 0.45 -15.76 -10.91
N LYS A 102 -0.84 -15.50 -10.67
CA LYS A 102 -1.83 -15.11 -11.68
C LYS A 102 -2.23 -13.65 -11.51
N ARG A 103 -2.48 -13.21 -10.28
CA ARG A 103 -2.84 -11.82 -9.98
C ARG A 103 -2.15 -11.33 -8.71
N LEU A 104 -1.67 -10.11 -8.76
CA LEU A 104 -1.09 -9.39 -7.65
C LEU A 104 -2.07 -8.32 -7.19
N PHE A 105 -2.30 -8.27 -5.89
CA PHE A 105 -3.15 -7.28 -5.27
C PHE A 105 -2.32 -6.33 -4.42
N GLU A 106 -2.67 -5.05 -4.52
CA GLU A 106 -2.18 -4.01 -3.63
C GLU A 106 -3.41 -3.29 -3.05
N PHE A 107 -3.46 -3.22 -1.73
CA PHE A 107 -4.55 -2.68 -0.95
C PHE A 107 -4.17 -1.31 -0.41
N LYS A 108 -5.16 -0.42 -0.35
CA LYS A 108 -5.02 0.88 0.33
C LYS A 108 -6.28 1.18 1.12
N CYS A 109 -6.14 1.53 2.38
CA CYS A 109 -7.21 2.15 3.15
C CYS A 109 -7.03 3.68 3.12
N SER A 110 -7.95 4.41 2.48
CA SER A 110 -7.80 5.87 2.36
C SER A 110 -9.13 6.59 2.13
N SER A 111 -9.12 7.90 2.37
CA SER A 111 -10.15 8.84 1.92
C SER A 111 -9.71 9.63 0.67
N ASN A 112 -8.52 9.38 0.14
CA ASN A 112 -7.96 10.03 -1.04
C ASN A 112 -7.89 9.06 -2.23
N PRO A 113 -8.57 9.33 -3.36
CA PRO A 113 -8.51 8.48 -4.54
C PRO A 113 -7.10 8.38 -5.15
N GLY A 114 -6.24 9.38 -4.91
CA GLY A 114 -4.85 9.39 -5.34
C GLY A 114 -4.03 8.19 -4.83
N ALA A 115 -4.44 7.57 -3.72
CA ALA A 115 -3.82 6.35 -3.19
C ALA A 115 -3.79 5.19 -4.20
N LEU A 116 -4.78 5.13 -5.12
CA LEU A 116 -4.77 4.14 -6.19
C LEU A 116 -3.59 4.34 -7.14
N SER A 117 -3.17 5.58 -7.42
CA SER A 117 -2.01 5.86 -8.27
C SER A 117 -0.72 5.32 -7.65
N GLY A 118 -0.54 5.58 -6.35
CA GLY A 118 0.55 5.01 -5.56
C GLY A 118 0.56 3.49 -5.64
N ALA A 119 -0.56 2.84 -5.32
CA ALA A 119 -0.72 1.39 -5.38
C ALA A 119 -0.36 0.80 -6.77
N GLY A 120 -0.75 1.47 -7.86
CA GLY A 120 -0.35 1.04 -9.21
C GLY A 120 1.15 1.08 -9.43
N THR A 121 1.80 2.15 -9.00
CA THR A 121 3.26 2.27 -9.10
C THR A 121 3.95 1.13 -8.33
N GLN A 122 3.43 0.78 -7.15
CA GLN A 122 3.98 -0.33 -6.35
C GLN A 122 3.86 -1.68 -7.08
N LEU A 123 2.69 -1.95 -7.65
CA LEU A 123 2.43 -3.16 -8.45
C LEU A 123 3.29 -3.22 -9.72
N ASP A 124 3.49 -2.09 -10.40
CA ASP A 124 4.29 -2.04 -11.62
C ASP A 124 5.76 -2.41 -11.36
N ARG A 125 6.32 -1.92 -10.24
CA ARG A 125 7.67 -2.29 -9.78
C ARG A 125 7.77 -3.77 -9.44
N ALA A 126 6.78 -4.31 -8.71
CA ALA A 126 6.73 -5.74 -8.39
C ALA A 126 6.69 -6.60 -9.68
N VAL A 127 5.81 -6.26 -10.63
CA VAL A 127 5.74 -6.96 -11.92
C VAL A 127 7.03 -6.83 -12.72
N GLN A 128 7.71 -5.69 -12.70
CA GLN A 128 9.00 -5.53 -13.37
C GLN A 128 10.06 -6.51 -12.85
N ALA A 129 10.13 -6.71 -11.53
CA ALA A 129 11.03 -7.71 -10.95
C ALA A 129 10.58 -9.15 -11.25
N MET A 130 9.28 -9.44 -11.10
CA MET A 130 8.69 -10.76 -11.34
C MET A 130 8.79 -11.22 -12.80
N ALA A 131 8.77 -10.28 -13.75
CA ALA A 131 8.86 -10.55 -15.19
C ALA A 131 10.17 -11.26 -15.62
N THR A 132 11.18 -11.29 -14.75
CA THR A 132 12.43 -12.05 -15.00
C THR A 132 12.29 -13.55 -14.76
N ARG A 133 11.24 -13.98 -14.05
CA ARG A 133 10.96 -15.38 -13.73
C ARG A 133 9.65 -15.87 -14.34
N TRP A 134 8.61 -15.05 -14.29
CA TRP A 134 7.28 -15.38 -14.80
C TRP A 134 6.95 -14.49 -16.00
N ASP A 135 6.23 -15.03 -16.98
CA ASP A 135 5.82 -14.24 -18.15
C ASP A 135 4.84 -13.13 -17.72
N ARG A 136 5.25 -11.89 -17.96
CA ARG A 136 4.50 -10.67 -17.65
C ARG A 136 3.08 -10.69 -18.23
N ARG A 137 2.85 -11.37 -19.35
CA ARG A 137 1.52 -11.50 -19.99
C ARG A 137 0.50 -12.29 -19.16
N HIS A 138 0.94 -12.95 -18.09
CA HIS A 138 0.10 -13.72 -17.20
C HIS A 138 0.05 -13.15 -15.77
N LEU A 139 0.61 -11.94 -15.56
CA LEU A 139 0.64 -11.28 -14.25
C LEU A 139 -0.33 -10.10 -14.22
N TYR A 140 -1.56 -10.37 -13.77
CA TYR A 140 -2.57 -9.32 -13.60
C TYR A 140 -2.27 -8.46 -12.37
N ARG A 141 -2.58 -7.16 -12.47
CA ARG A 141 -2.37 -6.17 -11.42
C ARG A 141 -3.71 -5.62 -10.98
N HIS A 142 -4.00 -5.69 -9.69
CA HIS A 142 -5.28 -5.22 -9.13
C HIS A 142 -5.03 -4.32 -7.92
N ALA A 143 -5.23 -3.02 -8.10
CA ALA A 143 -5.20 -2.07 -6.99
C ALA A 143 -6.60 -1.98 -6.38
N VAL A 144 -6.72 -2.27 -5.09
CA VAL A 144 -7.99 -2.18 -4.35
C VAL A 144 -7.89 -1.07 -3.33
N LEU A 145 -8.79 -0.10 -3.44
CA LEU A 145 -8.95 0.97 -2.48
C LEU A 145 -10.14 0.65 -1.58
N VAL A 146 -9.90 0.57 -0.27
CA VAL A 146 -10.94 0.56 0.74
C VAL A 146 -11.20 2.00 1.18
N ALA A 147 -12.31 2.54 0.69
CA ALA A 147 -12.76 3.89 0.91
C ALA A 147 -13.33 4.06 2.32
N VAL A 148 -12.64 4.85 3.16
CA VAL A 148 -13.08 5.11 4.53
C VAL A 148 -14.40 5.91 4.56
N VAL A 149 -14.53 6.88 3.63
CA VAL A 149 -15.76 7.65 3.45
C VAL A 149 -16.07 7.72 1.96
N PRO A 150 -16.78 6.72 1.40
CA PRO A 150 -16.95 6.57 -0.05
C PRO A 150 -17.63 7.76 -0.72
N ALA A 151 -18.64 8.35 -0.05
CA ALA A 151 -19.38 9.51 -0.54
C ALA A 151 -18.53 10.80 -0.69
N LEU A 152 -17.31 10.83 -0.17
CA LEU A 152 -16.40 11.97 -0.27
C LEU A 152 -15.33 11.81 -1.36
N MET A 153 -15.33 10.67 -2.06
CA MET A 153 -14.34 10.39 -3.08
C MET A 153 -14.89 10.79 -4.44
N ASP A 154 -14.25 11.80 -5.05
CA ASP A 154 -14.49 12.17 -6.45
C ASP A 154 -13.74 11.18 -7.35
N LEU A 155 -14.25 9.95 -7.40
CA LEU A 155 -13.65 8.83 -8.12
C LEU A 155 -14.27 8.70 -9.51
N PRO A 156 -13.48 8.33 -10.53
CA PRO A 156 -14.02 7.88 -11.82
C PRO A 156 -14.76 6.54 -11.72
N HIS A 157 -14.69 5.86 -10.56
CA HIS A 157 -15.30 4.57 -10.29
C HIS A 157 -16.09 4.66 -8.98
N GLU A 158 -17.42 4.55 -9.06
CA GLU A 158 -18.27 4.50 -7.88
C GLU A 158 -17.86 3.31 -6.98
N PRO A 159 -17.81 3.51 -5.65
CA PRO A 159 -17.62 2.43 -4.69
C PRO A 159 -18.59 1.30 -5.00
N ARG A 160 -18.05 0.09 -5.18
CA ARG A 160 -18.84 -1.09 -5.48
C ARG A 160 -19.16 -1.80 -4.17
N PRO A 161 -20.42 -2.24 -3.95
CA PRO A 161 -20.73 -3.09 -2.81
C PRO A 161 -19.79 -4.29 -2.76
N LEU A 162 -19.37 -4.69 -1.56
CA LEU A 162 -18.45 -5.80 -1.33
C LEU A 162 -18.93 -7.08 -2.03
N ALA A 163 -20.25 -7.34 -2.01
CA ALA A 163 -20.87 -8.48 -2.68
C ALA A 163 -20.75 -8.46 -4.22
N SER A 164 -20.49 -7.30 -4.81
CA SER A 164 -20.34 -7.12 -6.26
C SER A 164 -18.90 -7.18 -6.75
N PHE A 165 -17.93 -7.36 -5.85
CA PHE A 165 -16.55 -7.56 -6.23
C PHE A 165 -16.43 -8.87 -7.00
N ASP A 166 -16.12 -8.73 -8.29
CA ASP A 166 -15.82 -9.86 -9.15
C ASP A 166 -14.33 -10.17 -9.02
N ALA A 167 -14.04 -11.29 -8.36
CA ALA A 167 -12.69 -11.79 -8.21
C ALA A 167 -12.20 -12.51 -9.48
N SER A 168 -13.00 -12.62 -10.54
CA SER A 168 -12.54 -13.18 -11.81
C SER A 168 -11.56 -12.24 -12.51
N VAL A 169 -10.64 -12.80 -13.29
CA VAL A 169 -9.84 -12.01 -14.23
C VAL A 169 -10.71 -11.84 -15.48
N PRO A 170 -10.92 -10.62 -16.00
CA PRO A 170 -11.63 -10.47 -17.27
C PRO A 170 -10.89 -11.23 -18.37
N ALA A 171 -11.61 -12.10 -19.10
CA ALA A 171 -11.04 -12.97 -20.13
C ALA A 171 -10.32 -12.19 -21.26
N GLU A 172 -10.65 -10.91 -21.43
CA GLU A 172 -10.14 -10.04 -22.48
C GLU A 172 -9.22 -8.92 -21.96
N ALA A 173 -9.02 -8.79 -20.64
CA ALA A 173 -8.15 -7.74 -20.12
C ALA A 173 -6.71 -8.03 -20.57
N PRO A 174 -6.05 -7.13 -21.33
CA PRO A 174 -4.63 -7.29 -21.57
C PRO A 174 -3.93 -7.24 -20.20
N ALA A 175 -2.98 -8.15 -19.94
CA ALA A 175 -2.22 -8.13 -18.68
C ALA A 175 -1.48 -6.79 -18.45
N GLU A 176 -1.41 -5.94 -19.47
CA GLU A 176 -0.91 -4.57 -19.42
C GLU A 176 -1.85 -3.58 -18.73
N GLU A 177 -3.15 -3.87 -18.65
CA GLU A 177 -4.13 -3.01 -18.00
C GLU A 177 -4.25 -3.33 -16.50
N ARG A 178 -4.22 -2.28 -15.68
CA ARG A 178 -4.36 -2.38 -14.23
C ARG A 178 -5.84 -2.34 -13.87
N LEU A 179 -6.32 -3.38 -13.19
CA LEU A 179 -7.63 -3.38 -12.59
C LEU A 179 -7.62 -2.48 -11.36
N THR A 180 -8.67 -1.67 -11.21
CA THR A 180 -8.88 -0.89 -10.00
C THR A 180 -10.27 -1.18 -9.45
N THR A 181 -10.38 -1.25 -8.12
CA THR A 181 -11.66 -1.40 -7.45
C THR A 181 -11.70 -0.55 -6.21
N CYS A 182 -12.84 0.09 -5.98
CA CYS A 182 -13.12 0.84 -4.77
C CYS A 182 -14.18 0.09 -3.98
N LEU A 183 -13.88 -0.25 -2.73
CA LEU A 183 -14.76 -0.94 -1.80
C LEU A 183 -15.05 -0.05 -0.60
N PRO A 184 -16.26 -0.08 -0.03
CA PRO A 184 -16.59 0.74 1.13
C PRO A 184 -16.10 0.06 2.43
N ALA A 185 -15.42 0.83 3.29
CA ALA A 185 -14.79 0.30 4.51
C ALA A 185 -15.79 -0.26 5.53
N ASP A 186 -16.99 0.33 5.60
CA ASP A 186 -18.06 -0.09 6.50
C ASP A 186 -18.64 -1.47 6.14
N GLU A 187 -18.79 -1.79 4.85
CA GLU A 187 -19.23 -3.13 4.46
C GLU A 187 -18.18 -4.21 4.81
N LEU A 188 -16.90 -3.91 4.56
CA LEU A 188 -15.82 -4.83 4.91
C LEU A 188 -15.69 -5.01 6.44
N TRP A 189 -15.87 -3.93 7.19
CA TRP A 189 -15.86 -3.96 8.64
C TRP A 189 -17.04 -4.75 9.22
N ALA A 190 -18.25 -4.53 8.70
CA ALA A 190 -19.44 -5.28 9.07
C ALA A 190 -19.30 -6.78 8.76
N TRP A 191 -18.70 -7.12 7.61
CA TRP A 191 -18.35 -8.50 7.29
C TRP A 191 -17.39 -9.09 8.34
N GLY A 192 -16.29 -8.40 8.66
CA GLY A 192 -15.31 -8.86 9.65
C GLY A 192 -15.90 -9.07 11.05
N GLN A 193 -16.86 -8.23 11.45
CA GLN A 193 -17.63 -8.41 12.68
C GLN A 193 -18.55 -9.64 12.62
N SER A 194 -19.22 -9.87 11.47
CA SER A 194 -20.14 -10.99 11.31
C SER A 194 -19.44 -12.35 11.27
N GLU A 195 -18.20 -12.40 10.80
CA GLU A 195 -17.37 -13.61 10.73
C GLU A 195 -16.52 -13.83 12.00
N ASP A 196 -16.57 -12.91 12.98
CA ASP A 196 -15.77 -12.96 14.22
C ASP A 196 -14.25 -13.02 13.97
N VAL A 197 -13.78 -12.29 12.96
CA VAL A 197 -12.34 -12.22 12.56
C VAL A 197 -11.73 -10.83 12.71
N LEU A 198 -12.50 -9.85 13.17
CA LEU A 198 -12.02 -8.48 13.39
C LEU A 198 -11.33 -8.35 14.76
N ASP A 199 -10.00 -8.23 14.74
CA ASP A 199 -9.19 -7.89 15.93
C ASP A 199 -8.85 -6.40 15.95
N ALA A 200 -9.87 -5.55 16.23
CA ALA A 200 -9.69 -4.11 16.36
C ALA A 200 -10.74 -3.47 17.29
N PRO A 201 -10.46 -2.29 17.87
CA PRO A 201 -11.44 -1.55 18.65
C PRO A 201 -12.70 -1.21 17.83
N ALA A 202 -13.88 -1.39 18.42
CA ALA A 202 -15.17 -1.22 17.73
C ALA A 202 -15.40 0.22 17.23
N ASP A 203 -14.81 1.22 17.88
CA ASP A 203 -14.88 2.64 17.56
C ASP A 203 -13.87 3.10 16.50
N LEU A 204 -12.86 2.29 16.19
CA LEU A 204 -11.75 2.68 15.31
C LEU A 204 -12.22 3.14 13.92
N LEU A 205 -13.17 2.42 13.31
CA LEU A 205 -13.74 2.82 12.02
C LEU A 205 -14.47 4.17 12.14
N GLY A 206 -15.24 4.36 13.21
CA GLY A 206 -15.97 5.61 13.46
C GLY A 206 -15.02 6.80 13.60
N ASP A 207 -13.95 6.64 14.36
CA ASP A 207 -12.91 7.66 14.55
C ASP A 207 -12.18 8.00 13.25
N ALA A 208 -11.85 6.98 12.46
CA ALA A 208 -11.23 7.15 11.14
C ALA A 208 -12.15 7.87 10.16
N GLN A 209 -13.45 7.54 10.15
CA GLN A 209 -14.45 8.24 9.33
C GLN A 209 -14.62 9.70 9.76
N ALA A 210 -14.67 9.98 11.06
CA ALA A 210 -14.72 11.34 11.58
C ALA A 210 -13.49 12.13 11.14
N LYS A 211 -12.30 11.53 11.25
CA LYS A 211 -11.04 12.16 10.84
C LYS A 211 -10.97 12.41 9.33
N ALA A 212 -11.44 11.46 8.52
CA ALA A 212 -11.53 11.62 7.08
C ALA A 212 -12.46 12.77 6.67
N ARG A 213 -13.65 12.86 7.28
CA ARG A 213 -14.61 13.96 7.04
C ARG A 213 -14.00 15.32 7.40
N GLU A 214 -13.33 15.41 8.55
CA GLU A 214 -12.62 16.62 8.97
C GLU A 214 -11.56 17.02 7.94
N THR A 215 -10.73 16.07 7.51
CA THR A 215 -9.63 16.30 6.55
C THR A 215 -10.16 16.77 5.19
N THR A 216 -11.22 16.14 4.68
CA THR A 216 -11.88 16.53 3.44
C THR A 216 -12.51 17.91 3.55
N SER A 217 -13.20 18.23 4.65
CA SER A 217 -13.79 19.55 4.87
C SER A 217 -12.71 20.65 4.86
N ARG A 218 -11.57 20.41 5.53
CA ARG A 218 -10.43 21.34 5.49
C ARG A 218 -9.83 21.47 4.08
N ARG A 219 -9.81 20.39 3.27
CA ARG A 219 -9.37 20.45 1.87
C ARG A 219 -10.30 21.33 1.03
N GLN A 220 -11.61 21.09 1.10
CA GLN A 220 -12.62 21.85 0.36
C GLN A 220 -12.60 23.35 0.73
N ARG A 221 -12.43 23.68 2.02
CA ARG A 221 -12.27 25.08 2.46
C ARG A 221 -11.02 25.73 1.86
N ARG A 222 -9.90 25.01 1.81
CA ARG A 222 -8.66 25.50 1.17
C ARG A 222 -8.83 25.71 -0.33
N GLU A 223 -9.48 24.78 -1.02
CA GLU A 223 -9.80 24.91 -2.45
C GLU A 223 -10.67 26.12 -2.73
N ALA A 224 -11.75 26.33 -1.95
CA ALA A 224 -12.62 27.49 -2.09
C ALA A 224 -11.87 28.83 -1.87
N LEU A 225 -10.96 28.90 -0.89
CA LEU A 225 -10.13 30.09 -0.66
C LEU A 225 -9.15 30.34 -1.81
N LYS A 226 -8.54 29.28 -2.37
CA LYS A 226 -7.69 29.37 -3.57
C LYS A 226 -8.48 29.90 -4.77
N GLU A 227 -9.68 29.38 -5.02
CA GLU A 227 -10.55 29.82 -6.12
C GLU A 227 -10.97 31.29 -5.97
N GLN A 228 -11.15 31.76 -4.73
CA GLN A 228 -11.45 33.17 -4.42
C GLN A 228 -10.21 34.08 -4.49
N GLY A 229 -9.01 33.52 -4.72
CA GLY A 229 -7.76 34.27 -4.78
C GLY A 229 -7.29 34.81 -3.42
N VAL A 230 -7.77 34.24 -2.31
CA VAL A 230 -7.39 34.67 -0.96
C VAL A 230 -5.93 34.26 -0.68
N PRO A 231 -5.03 35.20 -0.36
CA PRO A 231 -3.64 34.89 0.01
C PRO A 231 -3.56 33.89 1.16
N ARG A 232 -2.56 33.01 1.14
CA ARG A 232 -2.44 31.92 2.13
C ARG A 232 -2.32 32.47 3.56
N GLU A 233 -1.67 33.61 3.73
CA GLU A 233 -1.46 34.31 5.00
C GLU A 233 -2.77 34.73 5.66
N GLU A 234 -3.83 34.92 4.86
CA GLU A 234 -5.16 35.32 5.32
C GLU A 234 -6.06 34.11 5.63
N TRP A 235 -5.55 32.88 5.49
CA TRP A 235 -6.33 31.69 5.78
C TRP A 235 -6.51 31.51 7.29
N PRO A 236 -7.63 30.91 7.73
CA PRO A 236 -7.81 30.48 9.11
C PRO A 236 -6.69 29.55 9.59
N ASP A 237 -6.23 29.71 10.83
CA ASP A 237 -5.14 28.94 11.48
C ASP A 237 -5.30 27.42 11.31
N ASP A 238 -6.53 26.90 11.39
CA ASP A 238 -6.82 25.47 11.25
C ASP A 238 -6.53 24.89 9.85
N LEU A 239 -6.39 25.76 8.84
CA LEU A 239 -6.09 25.41 7.45
C LEU A 239 -4.61 25.57 7.07
N HIS A 240 -3.81 26.20 7.94
CA HIS A 240 -2.36 26.36 7.72
C HIS A 240 -1.59 25.07 7.95
N THR A 241 -2.04 24.27 8.90
CA THR A 241 -1.63 22.87 9.03
C THR A 241 -2.15 22.14 7.80
N GLU A 242 -1.29 21.95 6.80
CA GLU A 242 -1.54 20.87 5.87
C GLU A 242 -1.64 19.60 6.72
N PRO A 243 -2.61 18.71 6.45
CA PRO A 243 -2.39 17.33 6.81
C PRO A 243 -1.01 17.06 6.23
N ARG A 244 0.00 16.84 7.09
CA ARG A 244 1.07 15.97 6.66
C ARG A 244 0.28 14.78 6.15
N GLU A 245 0.30 14.57 4.84
CA GLU A 245 0.30 13.20 4.35
C GLU A 245 1.47 12.62 5.12
N THR A 246 1.18 12.12 6.32
CA THR A 246 2.11 11.33 7.09
C THR A 246 2.59 10.36 6.05
N PRO A 247 3.90 10.38 5.74
CA PRO A 247 4.43 9.60 4.62
C PRO A 247 3.74 8.27 4.73
N GLU A 248 3.01 7.88 3.66
CA GLU A 248 2.27 6.61 3.58
C GLU A 248 3.02 5.68 4.48
N THR A 249 2.41 5.22 5.60
CA THR A 249 3.13 4.39 6.56
C THR A 249 4.04 3.55 5.73
N GLU A 250 5.33 3.82 5.83
CA GLU A 250 6.29 3.04 5.11
C GLU A 250 6.26 1.70 5.86
N THR A 251 5.21 0.89 5.67
CA THR A 251 5.41 -0.31 4.86
C THR A 251 6.12 0.18 3.62
N ALA A 252 7.44 0.38 3.77
CA ALA A 252 8.26 0.86 2.70
C ALA A 252 7.85 -0.04 1.54
N THR A 253 7.64 0.56 0.38
CA THR A 253 7.90 -0.18 -0.84
C THR A 253 9.37 -0.56 -0.72
N PHE A 254 9.61 -1.67 -0.04
CA PHE A 254 10.94 -2.03 0.42
C PHE A 254 11.74 -2.26 -0.84
N GLY A 255 12.73 -1.39 -1.04
CA GLY A 255 13.61 -1.39 -2.19
C GLY A 255 13.12 -0.62 -3.41
N ASP A 256 13.01 0.72 -3.33
CA ASP A 256 13.30 1.54 -4.52
C ASP A 256 13.59 3.04 -4.29
N GLU A 257 13.96 3.46 -3.08
CA GLU A 257 14.64 4.77 -2.96
C GLU A 257 16.09 4.62 -3.43
N GLU A 258 16.29 4.74 -4.75
CA GLU A 258 17.47 5.44 -5.24
C GLU A 258 17.27 6.92 -4.90
N ASP A 259 17.55 7.28 -3.65
CA ASP A 259 18.18 8.54 -3.27
C ASP A 259 18.63 8.36 -1.82
N GLU A 260 19.96 8.40 -1.65
CA GLU A 260 20.69 8.61 -0.41
C GLU A 260 19.89 8.43 0.91
N SER A 261 20.21 7.38 1.68
CA SER A 261 19.64 7.19 3.03
C SER A 261 19.60 8.53 3.78
N PRO A 262 18.51 8.87 4.49
CA PRO A 262 18.41 10.14 5.23
C PRO A 262 19.63 10.40 6.13
N MET A 263 20.26 9.34 6.63
CA MET A 263 21.50 9.40 7.40
C MET A 263 22.75 9.71 6.55
N ALA A 264 22.83 9.21 5.32
CA ALA A 264 23.90 9.54 4.37
C ALA A 264 23.79 10.99 3.88
N ARG A 265 22.57 11.49 3.65
CA ARG A 265 22.31 12.90 3.32
C ARG A 265 22.70 13.82 4.48
N ALA A 266 22.29 13.48 5.71
CA ALA A 266 22.65 14.24 6.90
C ALA A 266 24.16 14.22 7.20
N LEU A 267 24.86 13.12 6.91
CA LEU A 267 26.31 13.06 7.06
C LEU A 267 27.04 13.95 6.05
N ARG A 268 26.55 14.03 4.81
CA ARG A 268 27.11 14.88 3.76
C ARG A 268 26.90 16.35 4.06
N GLU A 269 25.69 16.76 4.45
CA GLU A 269 25.41 18.13 4.88
C GLU A 269 26.29 18.55 6.08
N ALA A 270 26.54 17.64 7.03
CA ALA A 270 27.43 17.91 8.16
C ALA A 270 28.93 17.95 7.79
N MET A 271 29.32 17.43 6.62
CA MET A 271 30.70 17.47 6.13
C MET A 271 30.94 18.65 5.17
N ASP A 272 29.89 19.15 4.51
CA ASP A 272 29.95 20.32 3.62
C ASP A 272 29.88 21.67 4.39
N ASP A 273 29.48 21.67 5.67
CA ASP A 273 29.44 22.86 6.54
C ASP A 273 30.81 23.19 7.22
N ASP A 274 31.85 22.39 6.97
CA ASP A 274 33.20 22.53 7.54
C ASP A 274 34.28 23.04 6.53
N GLU A 275 33.88 23.59 5.36
CA GLU A 275 34.77 24.32 4.41
C GLU A 275 34.57 25.84 4.42
#